data_AF-A0A3L8DQV6-F1
#
_entry.id   AF-A0A3L8DQV6-F1
#
_cell.length_a   1.000
_cell.length_b   1.000
_cell.length_c   1.000
_cell.angle_alpha   90.00
_cell.angle_beta   90.00
_cell.angle_gamma   90.00
#
_symmetry.space_group_name_H-M   'P 1'
#
loop_
_entity.id
_entity.type
_entity.pdbx_description
1 polymer ?
#
loop_
_entity_poly.entity_id
_entity_poly.type
_entity_poly.pdbx_seq_one_letter_code
_entity_poly.pdbx_strand_id
1 'polypeptide(L)'
;MAQSRLERIGTVYTRVISLLKGKGMKSEDKPLWVSVYEAFPPKKFHRDQSFMPATDLATENVKSMTQRFLVTYKSIREKEKLEEDEAYEQALQQYNSEREARMESRKVGNETSRRL
;
A
#
# COMPACT_ATOMS: atom_id res chain seq x y z
N MET A 1 -22.08 -20.02 -16.47
CA MET A 1 -21.40 -18.76 -16.06
C MET A 1 -20.39 -19.10 -14.97
N ALA A 2 -19.09 -19.00 -15.24
CA ALA A 2 -18.05 -19.30 -14.25
C ALA A 2 -17.73 -18.03 -13.45
N GLN A 3 -18.43 -17.81 -12.34
CA GLN A 3 -18.13 -16.71 -11.42
C GLN A 3 -17.28 -17.24 -10.26
N SER A 4 -16.07 -16.71 -10.08
CA SER A 4 -15.19 -17.06 -8.95
C SER A 4 -15.69 -16.40 -7.66
N ARG A 5 -16.14 -17.22 -6.70
CA ARG A 5 -16.63 -16.81 -5.36
C ARG A 5 -15.57 -17.00 -4.26
N LEU A 6 -14.30 -16.75 -4.58
CA LEU A 6 -13.18 -16.93 -3.65
C LEU A 6 -12.71 -15.59 -3.07
N GLU A 7 -13.58 -14.81 -2.43
CA GLU A 7 -13.30 -13.45 -1.93
C GLU A 7 -12.03 -13.32 -1.09
N ARG A 8 -11.61 -14.40 -0.41
CA ARG A 8 -10.42 -14.41 0.47
C ARG A 8 -9.07 -14.46 -0.24
N ILE A 9 -9.00 -14.80 -1.54
CA ILE A 9 -7.73 -15.00 -2.27
C ILE A 9 -7.58 -14.00 -3.42
N GLY A 10 -6.57 -13.12 -3.33
CA GLY A 10 -6.32 -12.08 -4.34
C GLY A 10 -7.44 -11.04 -4.44
N THR A 11 -7.36 -10.15 -5.43
CA THR A 11 -8.37 -9.10 -5.66
C THR A 11 -9.31 -9.47 -6.82
N VAL A 12 -10.45 -8.78 -6.92
CA VAL A 12 -11.38 -8.94 -8.06
C VAL A 12 -10.64 -8.71 -9.39
N TYR A 13 -9.76 -7.71 -9.44
CA TYR A 13 -8.91 -7.43 -10.61
C TYR A 13 -8.02 -8.62 -10.97
N THR A 14 -7.21 -9.14 -10.04
CA THR A 14 -6.30 -10.24 -10.35
C THR A 14 -7.05 -11.48 -10.82
N ARG A 15 -8.26 -11.75 -10.30
CA ARG A 15 -9.09 -12.88 -10.72
C ARG A 15 -9.65 -12.70 -12.12
N VAL A 16 -10.21 -11.53 -12.44
CA VAL A 16 -10.73 -11.24 -13.79
C VAL A 16 -9.62 -11.35 -14.83
N ILE A 17 -8.45 -10.79 -14.54
CA ILE A 17 -7.28 -10.92 -15.42
C ILE A 17 -6.86 -12.38 -15.59
N SER A 18 -6.82 -13.18 -14.52
CA SER A 18 -6.51 -14.61 -14.62
C SER A 18 -7.54 -15.39 -15.43
N LEU A 19 -8.83 -15.07 -15.31
CA LEU A 19 -9.89 -15.68 -16.11
C LEU A 19 -9.77 -15.33 -17.59
N LEU A 20 -9.48 -14.07 -17.91
CA LEU A 20 -9.24 -13.64 -19.29
C LEU A 20 -7.99 -14.33 -19.87
N LYS A 21 -6.87 -14.35 -19.13
CA LYS A 21 -5.63 -15.03 -19.54
C LYS A 21 -5.80 -16.54 -19.72
N GLY A 22 -6.53 -17.16 -18.81
CA GLY A 22 -6.84 -18.59 -18.82
C GLY A 22 -7.97 -18.98 -19.78
N LYS A 23 -8.51 -18.03 -20.57
CA LYS A 23 -9.67 -18.22 -21.47
C LYS A 23 -10.94 -18.74 -20.75
N GLY A 24 -11.01 -18.58 -19.43
CA GLY A 24 -12.20 -18.86 -18.63
C GLY A 24 -13.28 -17.77 -18.74
N MET A 25 -12.91 -16.62 -19.34
CA MET A 25 -13.79 -15.52 -19.71
C MET A 25 -13.42 -15.07 -21.14
N LYS A 26 -14.41 -14.78 -21.97
CA LYS A 26 -14.17 -14.25 -23.31
C LYS A 26 -13.72 -12.79 -23.22
N SER A 27 -12.97 -12.34 -24.23
CA SER A 27 -12.51 -10.94 -24.27
C SER A 27 -13.68 -9.96 -24.38
N GLU A 28 -14.74 -10.34 -25.08
CA GLU A 28 -15.99 -9.57 -25.21
C GLU A 28 -16.72 -9.42 -23.87
N ASP A 29 -16.54 -10.36 -22.95
CA ASP A 29 -17.15 -10.35 -21.62
C ASP A 29 -16.29 -9.58 -20.59
N LYS A 30 -15.21 -8.91 -21.02
CA LYS A 30 -14.36 -8.09 -20.15
C LYS A 30 -15.20 -6.99 -19.48
N PRO A 31 -15.24 -6.92 -18.14
CA PRO A 31 -16.01 -5.89 -17.47
C PRO A 31 -15.51 -4.47 -17.79
N LEU A 32 -16.44 -3.52 -17.94
CA LEU A 32 -16.13 -2.12 -18.29
C LEU A 32 -15.16 -1.45 -17.31
N TRP A 33 -15.25 -1.76 -16.02
CA TRP A 33 -14.39 -1.16 -15.01
C TRP A 33 -12.91 -1.58 -15.15
N VAL A 34 -12.60 -2.65 -15.88
CA VAL A 34 -11.22 -3.13 -16.01
C VAL A 34 -10.36 -2.12 -16.78
N SER A 35 -10.89 -1.47 -17.81
CA SER A 35 -10.15 -0.42 -18.53
C SER A 35 -9.85 0.79 -17.64
N VAL A 36 -10.81 1.19 -16.80
CA VAL A 36 -10.64 2.27 -15.83
C VAL A 36 -9.57 1.89 -14.79
N TYR A 37 -9.62 0.67 -14.29
CA TYR A 37 -8.65 0.17 -13.31
C TYR A 37 -7.23 0.07 -13.90
N GLU A 38 -7.10 -0.36 -15.17
CA GLU A 38 -5.83 -0.41 -15.90
C GLU A 38 -5.26 0.99 -16.14
N ALA A 39 -6.10 1.97 -16.45
CA ALA A 39 -5.68 3.37 -16.66
C ALA A 39 -5.30 4.08 -15.36
N PHE A 40 -5.99 3.80 -14.26
CA PHE A 40 -5.81 4.48 -12.98
C PHE A 40 -5.67 3.45 -11.83
N PRO A 41 -4.57 2.68 -11.80
CA PRO A 41 -4.41 1.66 -10.78
C PRO A 41 -4.31 2.28 -9.38
N PRO A 42 -4.86 1.61 -8.35
CA PRO A 42 -4.69 2.05 -6.98
C PRO A 42 -3.21 2.06 -6.59
N LYS A 43 -2.82 3.02 -5.74
CA LYS A 43 -1.42 3.22 -5.34
C LYS A 43 -0.87 2.00 -4.60
N LYS A 44 0.34 1.56 -4.99
CA LYS A 44 1.04 0.37 -4.45
C LYS A 44 1.12 0.38 -2.91
N PHE A 45 1.39 1.54 -2.31
CA PHE A 45 1.55 1.70 -0.86
C PHE A 45 0.38 1.15 -0.03
N HIS A 46 -0.87 1.39 -0.45
CA HIS A 46 -2.05 0.92 0.28
C HIS A 46 -2.29 -0.58 0.16
N ARG A 47 -1.72 -1.21 -0.87
CA ARG A 47 -1.76 -2.67 -1.04
C ARG A 47 -0.67 -3.33 -0.21
N ASP A 48 0.53 -2.76 -0.22
CA ASP A 48 1.71 -3.38 0.38
C ASP A 48 1.74 -3.19 1.91
N GLN A 49 1.09 -2.14 2.44
CA GLN A 49 0.89 -1.96 3.88
C GLN A 49 -0.47 -2.46 4.36
N SER A 50 -0.45 -3.58 5.08
CA SER A 50 -1.63 -4.19 5.69
C SER A 50 -2.16 -3.44 6.91
N PHE A 51 -1.34 -2.63 7.58
CA PHE A 51 -1.71 -1.88 8.77
C PHE A 51 -1.60 -0.37 8.55
N MET A 52 -2.75 0.32 8.60
CA MET A 52 -2.84 1.78 8.59
C MET A 52 -3.53 2.27 9.86
N PRO A 53 -2.82 2.90 10.80
CA PRO A 53 -3.42 3.45 12.00
C PRO A 53 -4.37 4.61 11.65
N ALA A 54 -5.41 4.77 12.45
CA ALA A 54 -6.28 5.92 12.38
C ALA A 54 -5.46 7.21 12.52
N THR A 55 -5.76 8.18 11.68
CA THR A 55 -5.21 9.53 11.79
C THR A 55 -6.17 10.37 12.62
N ASP A 56 -5.64 11.15 13.56
CA ASP A 56 -6.45 12.13 14.28
C ASP A 56 -6.84 13.26 13.32
N LEU A 57 -8.15 13.46 13.16
CA LEU A 57 -8.71 14.49 12.28
C LEU A 57 -8.97 15.81 13.00
N ALA A 58 -8.92 15.83 14.35
CA ALA A 58 -9.15 17.04 15.12
C ALA A 58 -7.93 17.96 15.14
N THR A 59 -6.74 17.44 14.84
CA THR A 59 -5.48 18.16 14.86
C THR A 59 -5.00 18.46 13.44
N GLU A 60 -4.83 19.75 13.12
CA GLU A 60 -4.55 20.20 11.75
C GLU A 60 -3.17 19.76 11.22
N ASN A 61 -2.19 19.62 12.10
CA ASN A 61 -0.78 19.38 11.73
C ASN A 61 -0.31 17.93 11.91
N VAL A 62 -1.24 16.99 12.10
CA VAL A 62 -0.89 15.57 12.23
C VAL A 62 -0.76 14.93 10.86
N LYS A 63 0.48 14.58 10.49
CA LYS A 63 0.76 13.88 9.25
C LYS A 63 0.29 12.43 9.33
N SER A 64 -0.56 12.02 8.40
CA SER A 64 -0.95 10.62 8.23
C SER A 64 0.24 9.76 7.83
N MET A 65 0.12 8.44 8.01
CA MET A 65 1.17 7.49 7.60
C MET A 65 1.47 7.59 6.10
N THR A 66 0.43 7.71 5.27
CA THR A 66 0.60 7.92 3.84
C THR A 66 1.30 9.23 3.52
N GLN A 67 0.97 10.32 4.23
CA GLN A 67 1.67 11.60 4.04
C GLN A 67 3.16 11.51 4.40
N ARG A 68 3.49 10.83 5.50
CA ARG A 68 4.89 10.59 5.88
C ARG A 68 5.66 9.85 4.79
N PHE A 69 5.10 8.74 4.31
CA PHE A 69 5.69 7.98 3.21
C PHE A 69 5.86 8.83 1.94
N LEU A 70 4.83 9.59 1.55
CA LEU A 70 4.88 10.44 0.34
C LEU A 70 5.96 11.51 0.43
N VAL A 71 6.22 12.07 1.61
CA VAL A 71 7.31 13.02 1.82
C VAL A 71 8.66 12.35 1.59
N THR A 72 8.90 11.19 2.20
CA THR A 72 10.13 10.41 2.03
C THR A 72 10.35 10.03 0.57
N TYR A 73 9.33 9.45 -0.08
CA TYR A 73 9.38 9.06 -1.48
C TYR A 73 9.70 10.23 -2.41
N LYS A 74 9.02 11.38 -2.26
CA LYS A 74 9.32 12.58 -3.06
C LYS A 74 10.76 13.04 -2.88
N SER A 75 11.26 13.03 -1.64
CA SER A 75 12.63 13.46 -1.34
C SER A 75 13.69 12.54 -1.96
N ILE A 76 13.46 11.22 -2.00
CA ILE A 76 14.35 10.25 -2.65
C ILE A 76 14.34 10.47 -4.15
N ARG A 77 13.13 10.62 -4.73
CA ARG A 77 12.95 10.80 -6.16
C ARG A 77 13.60 12.09 -6.68
N GLU A 78 13.56 13.16 -5.90
CA GLU A 78 14.20 14.44 -6.23
C GLU A 78 15.73 14.38 -6.15
N LYS A 79 16.28 13.66 -5.16
CA LYS A 79 17.74 13.55 -4.95
C LYS A 79 18.43 12.70 -5.99
N GLU A 80 17.84 11.55 -6.31
CA GLU A 80 18.55 10.51 -7.06
C GLU A 80 18.08 10.40 -8.53
N LYS A 81 17.04 11.16 -8.94
CA LYS A 81 16.40 11.05 -10.27
C LYS A 81 16.13 9.60 -10.68
N LEU A 82 15.85 8.74 -9.70
CA LEU A 82 15.65 7.32 -9.91
C LEU A 82 14.34 7.03 -10.64
N GLU A 83 14.31 5.82 -11.20
CA GLU A 83 13.13 5.20 -11.77
C GLU A 83 12.05 5.01 -10.69
N GLU A 84 10.76 5.02 -11.09
CA GLU A 84 9.63 5.12 -10.16
C GLU A 84 9.58 3.96 -9.17
N ASP A 85 9.93 2.76 -9.62
CA ASP A 85 9.87 1.54 -8.84
C ASP A 85 11.05 1.43 -7.86
N GLU A 86 12.27 1.78 -8.27
CA GLU A 86 13.44 1.79 -7.38
C GLU A 86 13.29 2.80 -6.23
N ALA A 87 12.82 4.01 -6.55
CA ALA A 87 12.55 5.03 -5.54
C ALA A 87 11.46 4.60 -4.55
N TYR A 88 10.48 3.82 -5.01
CA TYR A 88 9.41 3.30 -4.16
C TYR A 88 9.94 2.25 -3.17
N GLU A 89 10.74 1.30 -3.63
CA GLU A 89 11.31 0.24 -2.79
C GLU A 89 12.22 0.82 -1.70
N GLN A 90 13.11 1.75 -2.06
CA GLN A 90 13.96 2.43 -1.08
C GLN A 90 13.13 3.21 -0.05
N ALA A 91 12.12 3.96 -0.50
CA ALA A 91 11.24 4.69 0.40
C ALA A 91 10.48 3.76 1.36
N LEU A 92 10.08 2.57 0.88
CA LEU A 92 9.36 1.59 1.69
C LEU A 92 10.28 0.95 2.75
N GLN A 93 11.52 0.63 2.37
CA GLN A 93 12.53 0.14 3.30
C GLN A 93 12.82 1.15 4.41
N GLN A 94 13.05 2.42 4.03
CA GLN A 94 13.27 3.49 5.00
C GLN A 94 12.05 3.71 5.91
N TYR A 95 10.84 3.72 5.35
CA TYR A 95 9.63 3.89 6.13
C TYR A 95 9.40 2.75 7.13
N ASN A 96 9.66 1.51 6.74
CA ASN A 96 9.51 0.35 7.62
C ASN A 96 10.53 0.40 8.77
N SER A 97 11.79 0.73 8.50
CA SER A 97 12.82 0.83 9.54
C SER A 97 12.53 1.95 10.53
N GLU A 98 12.08 3.13 10.07
CA GLU A 98 11.64 4.22 10.93
C GLU A 98 10.45 3.82 11.81
N ARG A 99 9.51 3.05 11.25
CA ARG A 99 8.33 2.58 11.97
C ARG A 99 8.71 1.57 13.06
N GLU A 100 9.59 0.63 12.75
CA GLU A 100 10.09 -0.36 13.71
C GLU A 100 10.84 0.30 14.87
N ALA A 101 11.73 1.26 14.58
CA ALA A 101 12.43 2.03 15.62
C ALA A 101 11.46 2.81 16.54
N ARG A 102 10.39 3.39 15.98
CA ARG A 102 9.35 4.08 16.76
C ARG A 102 8.53 3.12 17.64
N MET A 103 8.29 1.90 17.17
CA MET A 103 7.59 0.87 17.95
C MET A 103 8.45 0.36 19.09
N GLU A 104 9.74 0.14 18.84
CA GLU A 104 10.69 -0.34 19.86
C GLU A 104 10.87 0.68 20.99
N SER A 105 11.07 1.96 20.66
CA SER A 105 11.17 3.03 21.66
C SER A 105 9.92 3.18 22.54
N ARG A 106 8.72 2.98 21.97
CA ARG A 106 7.46 2.96 22.73
C ARG A 106 7.38 1.76 23.69
N LYS A 107 7.84 0.59 23.25
CA LYS A 107 7.83 -0.62 24.08
C LYS A 107 8.75 -0.45 25.30
N VAL A 108 9.98 0.02 25.07
CA VAL A 108 10.96 0.32 26.12
C VAL A 108 10.42 1.32 27.14
N GLY A 109 9.77 2.41 26.70
CA GLY A 109 9.18 3.42 27.59
C GLY A 109 8.02 2.90 28.46
N ASN A 110 7.22 1.98 27.92
CA ASN A 110 6.16 1.32 28.68
C ASN A 110 6.72 0.30 29.68
N GLU A 111 7.80 -0.40 29.33
CA GLU A 111 8.47 -1.34 30.21
C GLU A 111 9.20 -0.64 31.36
N THR A 112 9.80 0.51 31.14
CA THR A 112 10.40 1.34 32.20
C THR A 112 9.34 1.95 33.11
N SER A 113 8.23 2.45 32.57
CA SER A 113 7.13 2.99 33.39
C SER A 113 6.40 1.95 34.22
N ARG A 114 6.38 0.68 33.80
CA ARG A 114 5.79 -0.43 34.58
C ARG A 114 6.69 -0.95 35.70
N ARG A 115 7.98 -0.57 35.70
CA ARG A 115 8.97 -0.99 36.70
C ARG A 115 9.18 0.05 37.81
N LEU A 116 8.57 1.24 37.67
CA LEU A 116 8.49 2.28 38.70
C LEU A 116 7.10 2.22 39.36
#